data_AF-A0A0S8G625-F1
#
_entry.id   AF-A0A0S8G625-F1
#
_cell.length_a   1.000
_cell.length_b   1.000
_cell.length_c   1.000
_cell.angle_alpha   90.00
_cell.angle_beta   90.00
_cell.angle_gamma   90.00
#
_symmetry.space_group_name_H-M   'P 1'
#
loop_
_entity.id
_entity.type
_entity.pdbx_description
1 polymer ?
#
loop_
_entity_poly.entity_id
_entity_poly.type
_entity_poly.pdbx_seq_one_letter_code
_entity_poly.pdbx_strand_id
1 'polypeptide(L)'
;LEVQSFYAIGEVMLPNGNPYTGNPVVGPRSITLQPGGSATAHVTHFIPYSAPLGTYIYTGTIGLPPDIVIDSDSFQFIVTP
;
A
#
# COMPACT_ATOMS: atom_id res chain seq x y z
N LEU A 1 9.82 -16.17 -20.37
CA LEU A 1 9.73 -15.18 -19.28
C LEU A 1 9.68 -13.81 -19.95
N GLU A 2 8.64 -13.03 -19.68
CA GLU A 2 8.43 -11.72 -20.32
C GLU A 2 8.68 -10.58 -19.32
N VAL A 3 8.94 -9.39 -19.85
CA VAL A 3 8.97 -8.17 -19.04
C VAL A 3 7.57 -7.91 -18.52
N GLN A 4 7.43 -7.62 -17.22
CA GLN A 4 6.14 -7.31 -16.62
C GLN A 4 6.15 -5.89 -16.05
N SER A 5 5.15 -5.10 -16.41
CA SER A 5 4.91 -3.78 -15.84
C SER A 5 3.60 -3.78 -15.07
N PHE A 6 3.60 -3.18 -13.87
CA PHE A 6 2.42 -3.02 -13.02
C PHE A 6 2.55 -1.76 -12.17
N TYR A 7 1.47 -1.39 -11.50
CA TYR A 7 1.46 -0.29 -10.53
C TYR A 7 1.38 -0.84 -9.12
N ALA A 8 2.08 -0.19 -8.19
CA ALA A 8 1.98 -0.46 -6.76
C ALA A 8 1.38 0.73 -6.02
N ILE A 9 0.44 0.45 -5.11
CA ILE A 9 -0.14 1.41 -4.17
C ILE A 9 -0.10 0.87 -2.74
N GLY A 10 -0.13 1.79 -1.77
CA GLY A 10 -0.33 1.48 -0.37
C GLY A 10 -1.49 2.30 0.18
N GLU A 11 -2.42 1.66 0.88
CA GLU A 11 -3.63 2.27 1.40
C GLU A 11 -3.81 1.92 2.87
N VAL A 12 -4.50 2.81 3.61
CA VAL A 12 -4.74 2.65 5.04
C VAL A 12 -6.24 2.65 5.33
N MET A 13 -6.66 1.73 6.17
CA MET A 13 -7.99 1.70 6.78
C MET A 13 -7.86 2.14 8.25
N LEU A 14 -8.69 3.12 8.64
CA LEU A 14 -8.72 3.71 9.97
C LEU A 14 -9.36 2.75 11.00
N PRO A 15 -9.18 2.98 12.32
CA PRO A 15 -9.77 2.13 13.35
C PRO A 15 -11.30 2.02 13.34
N ASN A 16 -11.98 2.98 12.73
CA ASN A 16 -13.43 2.96 12.54
C ASN A 16 -13.89 2.18 11.29
N GLY A 17 -12.96 1.55 10.56
CA GLY A 17 -13.24 0.79 9.34
C GLY A 17 -13.33 1.62 8.05
N ASN A 18 -13.23 2.95 8.12
CA ASN A 18 -13.24 3.80 6.93
C ASN A 18 -11.84 3.90 6.29
N PRO A 19 -11.75 4.03 4.96
CA PRO A 19 -10.48 4.33 4.31
C PRO A 19 -9.97 5.71 4.74
N TYR A 20 -8.66 5.84 4.89
CA TYR A 20 -8.04 7.14 5.09
C TYR A 20 -8.25 8.04 3.87
N THR A 21 -8.69 9.28 4.08
CA THR A 21 -9.01 10.22 3.00
C THR A 21 -7.80 10.62 2.15
N GLY A 22 -6.59 10.48 2.68
CA GLY A 22 -5.35 10.71 1.95
C GLY A 22 -4.82 9.48 1.21
N ASN A 23 -5.61 8.41 1.07
CA ASN A 23 -5.22 7.26 0.26
C ASN A 23 -5.09 7.63 -1.23
N PRO A 24 -4.13 7.01 -1.95
CA PRO A 24 -3.12 6.10 -1.43
C PRO A 24 -2.01 6.84 -0.66
N VAL A 25 -1.56 6.27 0.45
CA VAL A 25 -0.42 6.81 1.22
C VAL A 25 0.93 6.51 0.54
N VAL A 26 0.94 5.60 -0.43
CA VAL A 26 2.07 5.34 -1.35
C VAL A 26 1.56 5.18 -2.76
N GLY A 27 2.22 5.84 -3.71
CA GLY A 27 1.97 5.63 -5.13
C GLY A 27 0.82 6.47 -5.69
N PRO A 28 0.28 6.11 -6.87
CA PRO A 28 0.65 4.94 -7.67
C PRO A 28 2.09 5.02 -8.21
N ARG A 29 2.83 3.91 -8.13
CA ARG A 29 4.19 3.79 -8.69
C ARG A 29 4.22 2.76 -9.80
N SER A 30 4.69 3.14 -10.98
CA SER A 30 4.95 2.19 -12.06
C SER A 30 6.25 1.42 -11.79
N ILE A 31 6.17 0.09 -11.89
CA ILE A 31 7.30 -0.82 -11.69
C ILE A 31 7.38 -1.73 -12.91
N THR A 32 8.57 -1.90 -13.45
CA THR A 32 8.85 -2.82 -14.56
C THR A 32 9.92 -3.80 -14.11
N LEU A 33 9.59 -5.09 -14.10
CA LEU A 33 10.50 -6.18 -13.78
C LEU A 33 10.94 -6.88 -15.07
N GLN A 34 12.24 -7.14 -15.17
CA GLN A 34 12.77 -8.03 -16.19
C GLN A 34 12.41 -9.49 -15.89
N PRO A 35 12.43 -10.39 -16.88
CA PRO A 35 12.36 -11.84 -16.70
C PRO A 35 13.14 -12.36 -15.48
N GLY A 36 12.44 -12.92 -14.48
CA GLY A 36 13.05 -13.45 -13.25
C GLY A 36 13.62 -12.39 -12.30
N GLY A 37 13.40 -11.11 -12.57
CA GLY A 37 13.85 -10.01 -11.73
C GLY A 37 12.98 -9.83 -10.49
N SER A 38 13.56 -9.20 -9.46
CA SER A 38 12.87 -8.78 -8.26
C SER A 38 13.26 -7.34 -7.91
N ALA A 39 12.36 -6.64 -7.22
CA ALA A 39 12.63 -5.32 -6.67
C ALA A 39 12.14 -5.30 -5.22
N THR A 40 12.85 -4.55 -4.37
CA THR A 40 12.48 -4.37 -2.96
C THR A 40 12.68 -2.92 -2.59
N ALA A 41 11.72 -2.36 -1.86
CA ALA A 41 11.78 -1.01 -1.35
C ALA A 41 11.37 -1.00 0.13
N HIS A 42 12.02 -0.16 0.92
CA HIS A 42 11.60 0.14 2.28
C HIS A 42 10.81 1.45 2.27
N VAL A 43 9.61 1.44 2.84
CA VAL A 43 8.72 2.60 2.90
C VAL A 43 8.50 3.00 4.34
N THR A 44 8.57 4.29 4.62
CA THR A 44 8.34 4.86 5.95
C THR A 44 7.26 5.93 5.87
N HIS A 45 6.38 5.97 6.88
CA HIS A 45 5.30 6.93 7.00
C HIS A 45 5.41 7.70 8.31
N PHE A 46 5.14 8.99 8.26
CA PHE A 46 4.90 9.77 9.47
C PHE A 46 3.44 9.61 9.88
N ILE A 47 3.19 9.20 11.12
CA ILE A 47 1.84 9.14 11.69
C ILE A 47 1.55 10.48 12.36
N PRO A 48 0.53 11.25 11.90
CA PRO A 48 0.19 12.53 12.52
C PRO A 48 -0.19 12.38 13.98
N TYR A 49 0.16 13.35 14.83
CA TYR A 49 -0.27 13.38 16.24
C TYR A 49 -1.78 13.39 16.42
N SER A 50 -2.54 13.85 15.41
CA SER A 50 -3.99 13.86 15.40
C SER A 50 -4.61 12.55 14.89
N ALA A 51 -3.80 11.53 14.58
CA ALA A 51 -4.31 10.24 14.13
C ALA A 51 -5.15 9.59 15.25
N PRO A 52 -6.36 9.10 14.96
CA PRO A 52 -7.16 8.37 15.93
C PRO A 52 -6.38 7.22 16.57
N LEU A 53 -6.51 7.03 17.87
CA LEU A 53 -5.94 5.85 18.53
C LEU A 53 -6.69 4.58 18.10
N GLY A 54 -5.99 3.45 18.03
CA GLY A 54 -6.56 2.16 17.70
C GLY A 54 -5.81 1.39 16.62
N THR A 55 -6.41 0.31 16.15
CA THR A 55 -5.84 -0.59 15.14
C THR A 55 -6.14 -0.09 13.73
N TYR A 56 -5.10 0.05 12.93
CA TYR A 56 -5.16 0.37 11.51
C TYR A 56 -4.82 -0.87 10.69
N ILE A 57 -5.28 -0.90 9.44
CA ILE A 57 -4.85 -1.88 8.45
C ILE A 57 -4.12 -1.13 7.34
N TYR A 58 -2.88 -1.54 7.06
CA TYR A 58 -2.14 -1.10 5.88
C TYR A 58 -2.20 -2.19 4.82
N THR A 59 -2.64 -1.85 3.62
CA THR A 59 -2.73 -2.78 2.48
C THR A 59 -1.83 -2.30 1.35
N GLY A 60 -0.93 -3.16 0.91
CA GLY A 60 -0.17 -2.96 -0.32
C GLY A 60 -0.82 -3.75 -1.46
N THR A 61 -1.02 -3.10 -2.60
CA THR A 61 -1.65 -3.72 -3.78
C THR A 61 -0.79 -3.47 -5.01
N ILE A 62 -0.58 -4.53 -5.80
CA ILE A 62 -0.04 -4.40 -7.16
C ILE A 62 -1.10 -4.76 -8.19
N GLY A 63 -1.13 -4.05 -9.30
CA GLY A 63 -2.19 -4.20 -10.28
C GLY A 63 -2.00 -3.42 -11.56
N LEU A 64 -3.00 -3.50 -12.43
CA LEU A 64 -3.14 -2.65 -13.61
C LEU A 64 -4.39 -1.79 -13.43
N PRO A 65 -4.26 -0.46 -13.46
CA PRO A 65 -5.42 0.41 -13.39
C PRO A 65 -6.34 0.19 -14.62
N PRO A 66 -7.65 0.40 -14.47
CA PRO A 66 -8.30 0.90 -13.25
C PRO A 66 -8.65 -0.17 -12.20
N ASP A 67 -8.76 -1.44 -12.57
CA ASP A 67 -9.52 -2.43 -11.77
C ASP A 67 -8.89 -3.83 -11.69
N ILE A 68 -7.70 -4.05 -12.27
CA ILE A 68 -7.03 -5.35 -12.19
C ILE A 68 -6.10 -5.36 -10.97
N VAL A 69 -6.42 -6.21 -9.99
CA VAL A 69 -5.51 -6.57 -8.90
C VAL A 69 -4.73 -7.82 -9.31
N ILE A 70 -3.40 -7.73 -9.26
CA ILE A 70 -2.50 -8.87 -9.49
C ILE A 70 -2.25 -9.59 -8.17
N ASP A 71 -1.93 -8.83 -7.12
CA ASP A 71 -1.69 -9.34 -5.77
C ASP A 71 -1.89 -8.23 -4.73
N SER A 72 -2.18 -8.63 -3.49
CA SER A 72 -2.32 -7.71 -2.36
C SER A 72 -1.97 -8.42 -1.05
N ASP A 73 -1.34 -7.69 -0.14
CA ASP A 73 -1.09 -8.15 1.21
C ASP A 73 -1.33 -7.03 2.22
N SER A 74 -1.59 -7.39 3.47
CA SER A 74 -1.92 -6.43 4.52
C SER A 74 -1.32 -6.79 5.86
N PHE A 75 -1.06 -5.77 6.67
CA PHE A 75 -0.70 -5.94 8.07
C PHE A 75 -1.43 -4.93 8.95
N GLN A 76 -1.57 -5.27 10.22
CA GLN A 76 -2.14 -4.41 11.24
C GLN A 76 -1.05 -3.69 12.01
N PHE A 77 -1.32 -2.45 12.39
CA PHE A 77 -0.53 -1.71 13.37
C PHE A 77 -1.46 -0.96 14.33
N ILE A 78 -0.96 -0.67 15.54
CA ILE A 78 -1.75 0.00 16.58
C ILE A 78 -1.11 1.34 16.89
N VAL A 79 -1.93 2.39 16.90
CA VAL A 79 -1.55 3.70 17.42
C VAL A 79 -2.06 3.80 18.86
N THR A 80 -1.13 3.94 19.81
CA THR A 80 -1.40 4.08 21.25
C THR A 80 -0.94 5.46 21.74
N PRO A 81 -1.35 5.90 22.95
CA PRO A 81 -0.81 7.09 23.60
C PRO A 81 0.71 7.07 23.75
#